data_AF-A0A960S443-F1
#
_entry.id   AF-A0A960S443-F1
#
_cell.length_a   1.000
_cell.length_b   1.000
_cell.length_c   1.000
_cell.angle_alpha   90.00
_cell.angle_beta   90.00
_cell.angle_gamma   90.00
#
_symmetry.space_group_name_H-M   'P 1'
#
loop_
_entity.id
_entity.type
_entity.pdbx_description
1 polymer ?
#
loop_
_entity_poly.entity_id
_entity_poly.type
_entity_poly.pdbx_seq_one_letter_code
_entity_poly.pdbx_strand_id
1 'polypeptide(L)'
;MCEINPSWTEVDQQTNDRLAAQLRTEIAKGHPLWDVPFSVLKRCENCDDIMLKRMDTNELWVCHLTWNGRQKPPWPVAESYE
;
A
#
# COMPACT_ATOMS: atom_id res chain seq x y z
N MET A 1 -4.46 -3.37 -10.00
CA MET A 1 -5.25 -4.24 -9.12
C MET A 1 -5.26 -5.63 -9.71
N CYS A 2 -4.76 -6.59 -8.93
CA CYS A 2 -4.71 -8.00 -9.30
C CYS A 2 -6.11 -8.56 -9.63
N GLU A 3 -6.18 -9.46 -10.63
CA GLU A 3 -7.38 -10.24 -10.93
C GLU A 3 -7.63 -11.35 -9.89
N ILE A 4 -8.86 -11.87 -9.92
CA ILE A 4 -9.52 -12.84 -9.04
C ILE A 4 -8.53 -13.87 -8.41
N ASN A 5 -8.34 -13.79 -7.08
CA ASN A 5 -7.45 -14.59 -6.21
C ASN A 5 -5.95 -14.23 -6.19
N PRO A 6 -5.58 -13.01 -5.76
CA PRO A 6 -4.19 -12.68 -5.44
C PRO A 6 -3.60 -13.59 -4.35
N SER A 7 -2.39 -14.08 -4.58
CA SER A 7 -1.60 -14.82 -3.60
C SER A 7 -0.96 -13.85 -2.60
N TRP A 8 -1.70 -13.56 -1.53
CA TRP A 8 -1.22 -12.71 -0.43
C TRP A 8 -0.27 -13.46 0.49
N THR A 9 0.88 -12.86 0.74
CA THR A 9 1.88 -13.36 1.68
C THR A 9 2.14 -12.33 2.77
N GLU A 10 2.24 -12.77 4.02
CA GLU A 10 2.61 -11.90 5.13
C GLU A 10 4.02 -11.37 4.95
N VAL A 11 4.20 -10.09 5.28
CA VAL A 11 5.51 -9.45 5.20
C VAL A 11 6.18 -9.44 6.56
N ASP A 12 7.49 -9.70 6.59
CA ASP A 12 8.29 -9.47 7.78
C ASP A 12 8.50 -7.97 8.03
N GLN A 13 9.06 -7.61 9.19
CA GLN A 13 9.28 -6.20 9.56
C GLN A 13 10.18 -5.47 8.56
N GLN A 14 11.22 -6.13 8.04
CA GLN A 14 12.15 -5.52 7.09
C GLN A 14 11.44 -5.19 5.75
N THR A 15 10.58 -6.09 5.28
CA THR A 15 9.81 -5.94 4.05
C THR A 15 8.72 -4.89 4.22
N ASN A 16 8.04 -4.88 5.37
CA ASN A 16 7.13 -3.81 5.75
C ASN A 16 7.81 -2.44 5.67
N ASP A 17 8.95 -2.28 6.34
CA ASP A 17 9.67 -1.00 6.39
C ASP A 17 10.05 -0.50 4.98
N ARG A 18 10.53 -1.41 4.12
CA ARG A 18 10.88 -1.10 2.72
C ARG A 18 9.66 -0.68 1.89
N LEU A 19 8.58 -1.46 1.93
CA LEU A 19 7.37 -1.17 1.16
C LEU A 19 6.67 0.09 1.67
N ALA A 20 6.67 0.31 2.99
CA ALA A 20 6.13 1.52 3.58
C ALA A 20 6.97 2.75 3.23
N ALA A 21 8.29 2.62 3.18
CA ALA A 21 9.16 3.69 2.68
C ALA A 21 8.86 3.97 1.20
N GLN A 22 8.77 2.93 0.36
CA GLN A 22 8.44 3.07 -1.06
C GLN A 22 7.10 3.81 -1.25
N LEU A 23 6.03 3.35 -0.60
CA LEU A 23 4.72 3.98 -0.68
C LEU A 23 4.78 5.47 -0.30
N ARG A 24 5.50 5.82 0.78
CA ARG A 24 5.69 7.22 1.20
C ARG A 24 6.39 8.09 0.15
N THR A 25 7.31 7.51 -0.62
CA THR A 25 7.95 8.24 -1.73
C THR A 25 7.02 8.43 -2.92
N GLU A 26 6.04 7.55 -3.10
CA GLU A 26 5.12 7.56 -4.23
C GLU A 26 3.87 8.39 -4.01
N ILE A 27 3.37 8.52 -2.77
CA ILE A 27 2.16 9.31 -2.51
C ILE A 27 2.45 10.82 -2.50
N ALA A 28 1.47 11.63 -2.88
CA ALA A 28 1.49 13.09 -2.70
C ALA A 28 0.29 13.59 -1.91
N LYS A 29 0.33 14.87 -1.52
CA LYS A 29 -0.77 15.53 -0.82
C LYS A 29 -2.08 15.36 -1.59
N GLY A 30 -3.12 14.92 -0.87
CA GLY A 30 -4.44 14.59 -1.43
C GLY A 30 -4.65 13.09 -1.64
N HIS A 31 -3.62 12.25 -1.48
CA HIS A 31 -3.78 10.80 -1.41
C HIS A 31 -4.38 10.41 -0.05
N PRO A 32 -5.32 9.44 0.04
CA PRO A 32 -5.94 9.03 1.31
C PRO A 32 -4.95 8.59 2.39
N LEU A 33 -3.79 8.07 1.97
CA LEU A 33 -2.70 7.61 2.84
C LEU A 33 -1.59 8.66 3.05
N TRP A 34 -1.75 9.89 2.52
CA TRP A 34 -0.78 10.96 2.70
C TRP A 34 -0.76 11.42 4.15
N ASP A 35 0.42 11.39 4.77
CA ASP A 35 0.64 11.81 6.17
C ASP A 35 -0.16 10.99 7.21
N VAL A 36 -0.54 9.76 6.85
CA VAL A 36 -1.27 8.83 7.72
C VAL A 36 -0.31 7.75 8.23
N PRO A 37 -0.36 7.38 9.53
CA PRO A 37 0.39 6.23 10.04
C PRO A 37 -0.25 4.92 9.55
N PHE A 38 0.54 4.07 8.90
CA PHE A 38 0.09 2.75 8.41
C PHE A 38 1.18 1.69 8.59
N SER A 39 0.77 0.42 8.55
CA SER A 39 1.65 -0.75 8.52
C SER A 39 1.28 -1.67 7.36
N VAL A 40 2.27 -2.16 6.61
CA VAL A 40 2.05 -3.15 5.55
C VAL A 40 1.91 -4.53 6.19
N LEU A 41 0.80 -5.21 5.92
CA LEU A 41 0.49 -6.53 6.48
C LEU A 41 0.84 -7.64 5.51
N LYS A 42 0.49 -7.46 4.24
CA LYS A 42 0.67 -8.46 3.19
C LYS A 42 1.09 -7.81 1.90
N ARG A 43 1.80 -8.56 1.08
CA ARG A 43 2.07 -8.21 -0.33
C ARG A 43 1.48 -9.27 -1.24
N CYS A 44 1.13 -8.90 -2.45
CA CYS A 44 0.83 -9.87 -3.48
C CYS A 44 2.15 -10.42 -4.05
N GLU A 45 2.25 -11.74 -4.19
CA GLU A 45 3.42 -12.37 -4.82
C GLU A 45 3.42 -12.21 -6.36
N ASN A 46 2.26 -11.96 -6.95
CA ASN A 46 2.05 -11.99 -8.40
C ASN A 46 1.81 -10.60 -9.01
N CYS A 47 1.75 -9.53 -8.20
CA CYS A 47 1.61 -8.14 -8.66
C CYS A 47 2.14 -7.15 -7.61
N ASP A 48 2.24 -5.88 -7.99
CA ASP A 48 2.74 -4.80 -7.12
C ASP A 48 1.71 -4.28 -6.09
N ASP A 49 0.70 -5.08 -5.76
CA ASP A 49 -0.31 -4.73 -4.75
C ASP A 49 0.20 -5.04 -3.34
N ILE A 50 -0.03 -4.11 -2.41
CA ILE A 50 0.24 -4.27 -0.99
C ILE A 50 -1.04 -4.04 -0.19
N MET A 51 -1.25 -4.86 0.85
CA MET A 51 -2.32 -4.66 1.83
C MET A 51 -1.73 -4.00 3.07
N LEU A 52 -2.32 -2.89 3.47
CA LEU A 52 -1.90 -2.09 4.59
C LEU A 52 -3.05 -1.80 5.54
N LYS A 53 -2.69 -1.59 6.80
CA LYS A 53 -3.62 -1.19 7.85
C LYS A 53 -3.29 0.23 8.29
N ARG A 54 -4.30 1.09 8.26
CA ARG A 54 -4.25 2.41 8.88
C ARG A 54 -4.22 2.27 10.40
N MET A 55 -3.26 2.88 11.05
CA MET A 55 -3.08 2.76 12.50
C MET A 55 -3.99 3.70 13.28
N ASP A 56 -4.49 4.76 12.64
CA ASP A 56 -5.43 5.72 13.21
C ASP A 56 -6.88 5.22 13.20
N THR A 57 -7.32 4.60 12.10
CA THR A 57 -8.71 4.11 11.93
C THR A 57 -8.87 2.59 12.03
N ASN A 58 -7.76 1.83 12.06
CA ASN A 58 -7.75 0.36 11.89
C ASN A 58 -8.30 -0.15 10.55
N GLU A 59 -8.57 0.72 9.58
CA GLU A 59 -9.06 0.33 8.25
C GLU A 59 -7.99 -0.39 7.44
N LEU A 60 -8.43 -1.37 6.65
CA LEU A 60 -7.58 -2.05 5.68
C LEU A 60 -7.68 -1.37 4.32
N TRP A 61 -6.56 -1.29 3.63
CA TRP A 61 -6.44 -0.71 2.31
C TRP A 61 -5.54 -1.58 1.44
N VAL A 62 -5.85 -1.66 0.16
CA VAL A 62 -4.99 -2.26 -0.86
C VAL A 62 -4.43 -1.13 -1.72
N CYS A 63 -3.12 -1.10 -1.93
CA CYS A 63 -2.46 -0.09 -2.74
C CYS A 63 -1.56 -0.74 -3.79
N HIS A 64 -1.66 -0.28 -5.04
CA HIS A 64 -0.83 -0.73 -6.16
C HIS A 64 0.39 0.17 -6.32
N LEU A 65 1.57 -0.34 -5.94
CA LEU A 65 2.82 0.40 -6.08
C LEU A 65 3.20 0.58 -7.55
N THR A 66 3.73 1.75 -7.88
CA THR A 66 4.15 2.12 -9.23
C THR A 66 5.66 2.13 -9.42
N TRP A 67 6.42 2.15 -8.33
CA TRP A 67 7.89 2.23 -8.29
C TRP A 67 8.50 3.47 -8.97
N ASN A 68 7.68 4.47 -9.33
CA ASN A 68 8.07 5.60 -10.18
C ASN A 68 8.28 6.93 -9.43
N GLY A 69 8.59 6.88 -8.13
CA GLY A 69 8.73 8.07 -7.29
C GLY A 69 7.41 8.83 -7.11
N ARG A 70 7.46 10.08 -6.64
CA ARG A 70 6.27 10.82 -6.18
C ARG A 70 5.23 11.06 -7.27
N GLN A 71 4.07 10.41 -7.11
CA GLN A 71 2.89 10.49 -7.96
C GLN A 71 1.80 11.39 -7.36
N LYS A 72 0.91 11.89 -8.22
CA LYS A 72 -0.27 12.65 -7.80
C LYS A 72 -1.50 11.72 -7.70
N PRO A 73 -2.44 12.00 -6.79
CA PRO A 73 -3.68 11.25 -6.70
C PRO A 73 -4.39 11.13 -8.06
N PRO A 74 -4.99 9.97 -8.38
CA PRO A 74 -5.21 8.83 -7.47
C PRO A 74 -4.05 7.83 -7.41
N TRP A 75 -2.88 8.13 -7.98
CA TRP A 75 -1.75 7.21 -8.01
C TRP A 75 -0.81 7.38 -6.81
N PRO A 76 -0.21 6.30 -6.30
CA PRO A 76 -0.55 4.88 -6.56
C PRO A 76 -2.01 4.56 -6.18
N VAL A 77 -2.70 3.71 -6.96
CA VAL A 77 -4.13 3.43 -6.73
C VAL A 77 -4.31 2.77 -5.36
N ALA A 78 -5.24 3.27 -4.56
CA ALA A 78 -5.57 2.71 -3.26
C ALA A 78 -7.09 2.54 -3.06
N GLU A 79 -7.50 1.38 -2.55
CA GLU A 79 -8.90 1.05 -2.28
C GLU A 79 -9.06 0.52 -0.86
N SER A 80 -10.15 0.91 -0.19
CA SER A 80 -10.50 0.36 1.13
C SER A 80 -10.94 -1.09 1.00
N TYR A 81 -10.47 -1.94 1.90
CA TYR A 81 -10.85 -3.35 1.99
C TYR A 81 -11.78 -3.51 3.21
N GLU A 82 -13.04 -3.89 2.97
CA GLU A 82 -14.04 -4.19 4.02
C GLU A 82 -13.90 -5.63 4.53
#